data_AF-A0A9P5Q9P5-F1
#
_entry.id   AF-A0A9P5Q9P5-F1
#
_cell.length_a   1.000
_cell.length_b   1.000
_cell.length_c   1.000
_cell.angle_alpha   90.00
_cell.angle_beta   90.00
_cell.angle_gamma   90.00
#
_symmetry.space_group_name_H-M   'P 1'
#
loop_
_entity.id
_entity.type
_entity.pdbx_description
1 polymer ?
#
loop_
_entity_poly.entity_id
_entity_poly.type
_entity_poly.pdbx_seq_one_letter_code
_entity_poly.pdbx_strand_id
1 'polypeptide(L)'
;MTDVYELIIAGRQHEQLVGYDKDLDVIGAAQVYRIAPDAVAKLVRYPEQHEAFTMQYVAERTSIPIPRVRKVLLDRKDPSRHWIVMDFISGQTLVHCWRTLSIWRKLCIMCTLWWYIHQVKSLPLPNPGIPGPFDGTGLSLLCRGTQFPQVGAGPLKNHQELVVWFDYQLYSHQVRLHRGWGILWKSPKFPQLAGTGNPLVFCHNDLNMRNIMLDDNNRVWLLDWEYSGAYPPGSIT
;
A
#
# COMPACT_ATOMS: atom_id res chain seq x y z
N MET A 1 -2.50 21.92 26.29
CA MET A 1 -2.59 20.83 25.30
C MET A 1 -1.74 21.24 24.11
N THR A 2 -0.64 20.54 23.85
CA THR A 2 0.23 20.80 22.69
C THR A 2 -0.52 20.40 21.42
N ASP A 3 -0.54 21.29 20.43
CA ASP A 3 -1.17 21.04 19.14
C ASP A 3 -0.39 19.95 18.37
N VAL A 4 -1.09 18.89 17.93
CA VAL A 4 -0.48 17.76 17.22
C VAL A 4 0.19 18.22 15.92
N TYR A 5 -0.35 19.24 15.26
CA TYR A 5 0.29 19.78 14.05
C TYR A 5 1.66 20.39 14.38
N GLU A 6 1.76 21.13 15.49
CA GLU A 6 3.04 21.70 15.94
C GLU A 6 4.05 20.62 16.31
N LEU A 7 3.61 19.50 16.90
CA LEU A 7 4.48 18.34 17.16
C LEU A 7 5.04 17.73 15.86
N ILE A 8 4.20 17.62 14.82
CA ILE A 8 4.64 17.12 13.51
C ILE A 8 5.68 18.05 12.88
N ILE A 9 5.44 19.36 12.92
CA ILE A 9 6.36 20.34 12.36
C ILE A 9 7.68 20.39 13.15
N ALA A 10 7.61 20.36 14.48
CA ALA A 10 8.79 20.31 15.33
C ALA A 10 9.59 19.01 15.12
N GLY A 11 8.89 17.89 14.90
CA GLY A 11 9.51 16.58 14.67
C GLY A 11 10.04 16.36 13.25
N ARG A 12 9.92 17.34 12.36
CA ARG A 12 10.36 17.24 10.95
C ARG A 12 11.88 17.43 10.78
N GLN A 13 12.68 16.95 11.73
CA GLN A 13 14.14 16.93 11.63
C GLN A 13 14.61 15.63 10.96
N HIS A 14 15.72 15.67 10.22
CA HIS A 14 16.23 14.49 9.50
C HIS A 14 16.54 13.31 10.45
N GLU A 15 16.96 13.61 11.67
CA GLU A 15 17.26 12.63 12.73
C GLU A 15 16.02 11.85 13.22
N GLN A 16 14.81 12.36 12.95
CA GLN A 16 13.55 11.74 13.36
C GLN A 16 12.82 11.05 12.21
N LEU A 17 13.43 11.02 11.02
CA LEU A 17 12.94 10.26 9.88
C LEU A 17 13.07 8.76 10.19
N VAL A 18 11.96 8.02 10.07
CA VAL A 18 11.92 6.58 10.30
C VAL A 18 11.56 5.84 9.02
N GLY A 19 12.11 4.64 8.85
CA GLY A 19 11.84 3.79 7.68
C GLY A 19 12.58 4.19 6.40
N TYR A 20 13.31 5.31 6.41
CA TYR A 20 14.21 5.68 5.30
C TYR A 20 15.47 4.83 5.31
N ASP A 21 15.72 4.16 4.21
CA ASP A 21 16.97 3.46 3.94
C ASP A 21 17.61 4.07 2.71
N LYS A 22 18.70 4.81 2.90
CA LYS A 22 19.45 5.50 1.83
C LYS A 22 19.92 4.56 0.70
N ASP A 23 20.12 3.28 0.99
CA ASP A 23 20.62 2.31 0.03
C ASP A 23 19.48 1.68 -0.79
N LEU A 24 18.23 1.78 -0.30
CA LEU A 24 17.03 1.23 -0.95
C LEU A 24 16.09 2.33 -1.50
N ASP A 25 16.09 3.53 -0.94
CA ASP A 25 15.19 4.65 -1.26
C ASP A 25 15.81 5.63 -2.27
N VAL A 26 16.09 5.12 -3.47
CA VAL A 26 16.74 5.87 -4.56
C VAL A 26 15.87 7.03 -5.07
N ILE A 27 14.55 6.96 -4.92
CA ILE A 27 13.58 7.96 -5.41
C ILE A 27 13.09 8.89 -4.27
N GLY A 28 13.68 8.76 -3.06
CA GLY A 28 13.40 9.58 -1.89
C GLY A 28 12.50 8.87 -0.87
N ALA A 29 12.64 9.29 0.39
CA ALA A 29 11.95 8.69 1.53
C ALA A 29 10.44 8.92 1.51
N ALA A 30 9.66 7.91 1.91
CA ALA A 30 8.36 8.17 2.54
C ALA A 30 8.61 9.08 3.75
N GLN A 31 7.92 10.23 3.80
CA GLN A 31 8.14 11.24 4.84
C GLN A 31 7.40 10.85 6.12
N VAL A 32 7.94 9.84 6.82
CA VAL A 32 7.45 9.36 8.11
C VAL A 32 8.36 9.86 9.22
N TYR A 33 7.81 10.63 10.15
CA TYR A 33 8.55 11.24 11.25
C TYR A 33 8.07 10.68 12.59
N ARG A 34 8.99 10.34 13.47
CA ARG A 34 8.65 9.97 14.85
C ARG A 34 8.34 11.23 15.65
N ILE A 35 7.09 11.37 16.08
CA ILE A 35 6.60 12.56 16.80
C ILE A 35 6.44 12.34 18.31
N ALA A 36 6.45 11.08 18.74
CA ALA A 36 6.41 10.67 20.15
C ALA A 36 7.05 9.28 20.33
N PRO A 37 7.30 8.81 21.57
CA PRO A 37 7.85 7.49 21.82
C PRO A 37 7.06 6.35 21.17
N ASP A 38 5.75 6.50 21.06
CA ASP A 38 4.79 5.50 20.58
C ASP A 38 4.03 5.95 19.32
N ALA A 39 4.43 7.04 18.67
CA ALA A 39 3.71 7.60 17.52
C ALA A 39 4.60 8.12 16.40
N VAL A 40 4.13 7.93 15.17
CA VAL A 40 4.70 8.50 13.93
C VAL A 40 3.66 9.30 13.16
N ALA A 41 4.14 10.23 12.33
CA ALA A 41 3.35 10.98 11.38
C ALA A 41 3.87 10.74 9.96
N LYS A 42 3.04 10.17 9.09
CA LYS A 42 3.31 10.02 7.64
C LYS A 42 2.68 11.19 6.90
N LEU A 43 3.46 11.87 6.05
CA LEU A 43 2.94 12.85 5.11
C LEU A 43 2.47 12.15 3.83
N VAL A 44 1.19 12.29 3.52
CA VAL A 44 0.59 11.83 2.27
C VAL A 44 0.37 13.03 1.36
N ARG A 45 0.90 12.96 0.13
CA ARG A 45 0.92 14.11 -0.81
C ARG A 45 -0.32 14.19 -1.70
N TYR A 46 -1.36 13.48 -1.32
CA TYR A 46 -2.56 13.33 -2.11
C TYR A 46 -3.79 13.73 -1.27
N PRO A 47 -4.82 14.30 -1.90
CA PRO A 47 -6.01 14.73 -1.18
C PRO A 47 -6.86 13.54 -0.70
N GLU A 48 -6.77 12.39 -1.38
CA GLU A 48 -7.54 11.19 -1.03
C GLU A 48 -7.01 10.57 0.28
N GLN A 49 -7.88 10.35 1.25
CA GLN A 49 -7.53 9.79 2.57
C GLN A 49 -7.77 8.27 2.64
N HIS A 50 -7.72 7.59 1.49
CA HIS A 50 -8.05 6.16 1.40
C HIS A 50 -7.09 5.30 2.21
N GLU A 51 -5.80 5.65 2.32
CA GLU A 51 -4.84 4.89 3.13
C GLU A 51 -5.30 4.77 4.60
N ALA A 52 -5.63 5.89 5.24
CA ALA A 52 -6.10 5.90 6.62
C ALA A 52 -7.43 5.14 6.78
N PHE A 53 -8.35 5.32 5.83
CA PHE A 53 -9.62 4.61 5.82
C PHE A 53 -9.42 3.10 5.71
N THR A 54 -8.56 2.65 4.78
CA THR A 54 -8.29 1.25 4.55
C THR A 54 -7.56 0.60 5.72
N MET A 55 -6.62 1.30 6.34
CA MET A 55 -6.00 0.84 7.59
C MET A 55 -7.04 0.61 8.68
N GLN A 56 -7.96 1.56 8.89
CA GLN A 56 -9.04 1.36 9.85
C GLN A 56 -9.95 0.18 9.45
N TYR A 57 -10.28 0.07 8.16
CA TYR A 57 -11.11 -1.02 7.63
C TYR A 57 -10.51 -2.41 7.90
N VAL A 58 -9.21 -2.57 7.68
CA VAL A 58 -8.44 -3.82 7.93
C VAL A 58 -8.33 -4.11 9.42
N ALA A 59 -8.04 -3.09 10.25
CA ALA A 59 -7.90 -3.25 11.70
C ALA A 59 -9.20 -3.73 12.36
N GLU A 60 -10.35 -3.27 11.87
CA GLU A 60 -11.66 -3.63 12.41
C GLU A 60 -12.12 -5.05 12.02
N ARG A 61 -11.57 -5.63 10.95
CA ARG A 61 -12.11 -6.85 10.31
C ARG A 61 -11.13 -8.00 10.23
N THR A 62 -9.89 -7.80 10.66
CA THR A 62 -8.86 -8.82 10.62
C THR A 62 -8.11 -8.91 11.95
N SER A 63 -7.37 -10.00 12.13
CA SER A 63 -6.42 -10.16 13.23
C SER A 63 -5.02 -9.66 12.89
N ILE A 64 -4.85 -9.04 11.71
CA ILE A 64 -3.56 -8.64 11.19
C ILE A 64 -3.03 -7.46 12.02
N PRO A 65 -1.82 -7.57 12.58
CA PRO A 65 -1.18 -6.46 13.27
C PRO A 65 -0.80 -5.39 12.25
N ILE A 66 -1.41 -4.21 12.36
CA ILE A 66 -1.10 -3.02 11.58
C ILE A 66 -1.05 -1.80 12.51
N PRO A 67 -0.27 -0.76 12.20
CA PRO A 67 -0.24 0.46 13.00
C PRO A 67 -1.64 1.06 13.11
N ARG A 68 -2.11 1.36 14.33
CA ARG A 68 -3.44 1.97 14.49
C ARG A 68 -3.39 3.44 14.09
N VAL A 69 -4.30 3.85 13.21
CA VAL A 69 -4.51 5.27 12.90
C VAL A 69 -5.07 5.96 14.14
N ARG A 70 -4.35 6.97 14.64
CA ARG A 70 -4.75 7.80 15.78
C ARG A 70 -5.49 9.05 15.33
N LYS A 71 -5.03 9.69 14.25
CA LYS A 71 -5.60 10.94 13.73
C LYS A 71 -5.19 11.19 12.28
N VAL A 72 -6.09 11.80 11.51
CA VAL A 72 -5.77 12.38 10.20
C VAL A 72 -5.89 13.90 10.30
N LEU A 73 -4.91 14.62 9.76
CA LEU A 73 -4.84 16.09 9.79
C LEU A 73 -4.57 16.62 8.40
N LEU A 74 -5.32 17.63 7.95
CA LEU A 74 -4.96 18.34 6.72
C LEU A 74 -3.66 19.13 6.93
N ASP A 75 -2.82 19.18 5.90
CA ASP A 75 -1.60 20.00 5.97
C ASP A 75 -1.97 21.48 5.87
N ARG A 76 -1.62 22.29 6.89
CA ARG A 76 -1.90 23.73 6.90
C ARG A 76 -1.19 24.49 5.77
N LYS A 77 -0.10 23.94 5.23
CA LYS A 77 0.67 24.56 4.14
C LYS A 77 0.16 24.22 2.75
N ASP A 78 -0.46 23.06 2.58
CA ASP A 78 -0.93 22.56 1.30
C ASP A 78 -2.20 21.71 1.50
N PRO A 79 -3.39 22.21 1.13
CA PRO A 79 -4.64 21.47 1.33
C PRO A 79 -4.74 20.21 0.47
N SER A 80 -3.84 20.01 -0.51
CA SER A 80 -3.77 18.78 -1.29
C SER A 80 -3.06 17.64 -0.54
N ARG A 81 -2.62 17.87 0.69
CA ARG A 81 -1.86 16.92 1.50
C ARG A 81 -2.49 16.74 2.86
N HIS A 82 -2.20 15.59 3.45
CA HIS A 82 -2.63 15.30 4.80
C HIS A 82 -1.58 14.47 5.53
N TRP A 83 -1.67 14.50 6.85
CA TRP A 83 -0.84 13.75 7.76
C TRP A 83 -1.66 12.62 8.37
N ILE A 84 -1.09 11.41 8.36
CA ILE A 84 -1.61 10.26 9.08
C ILE A 84 -0.76 10.08 10.32
N VAL A 85 -1.34 10.32 11.49
CA VAL A 85 -0.72 10.03 12.78
C VAL A 85 -1.14 8.63 13.19
N MET A 86 -0.17 7.75 13.45
CA MET A 86 -0.39 6.35 13.77
C MET A 86 0.62 5.83 14.80
N ASP A 87 0.38 4.63 15.31
CA ASP A 87 1.28 3.97 16.25
C ASP A 87 2.69 3.79 15.67
N PHE A 88 3.71 4.07 16.47
CA PHE A 88 5.08 3.66 16.19
C PHE A 88 5.26 2.20 16.61
N ILE A 89 5.74 1.36 15.69
CA ILE A 89 6.07 -0.03 15.98
C ILE A 89 7.58 -0.13 16.15
N SER A 90 8.04 -0.57 17.32
CA SER A 90 9.45 -0.84 17.56
C SER A 90 9.82 -2.20 16.97
N GLY A 91 10.95 -2.26 16.27
CA GLY A 91 11.41 -3.49 15.65
C GLY A 91 12.27 -3.24 14.41
N GLN A 92 12.42 -4.28 13.61
CA GLN A 92 13.17 -4.24 12.36
C GLN A 92 12.30 -4.70 11.19
N THR A 93 12.43 -4.04 10.04
CA THR A 93 11.81 -4.51 8.80
C THR A 93 12.46 -5.84 8.38
N LEU A 94 11.68 -6.71 7.72
CA LEU A 94 12.18 -8.00 7.27
C LEU A 94 13.37 -7.84 6.32
N VAL A 95 13.40 -6.79 5.49
CA VAL A 95 14.54 -6.55 4.58
C VAL A 95 15.88 -6.50 5.33
N HIS A 96 15.90 -5.94 6.54
CA HIS A 96 17.12 -5.82 7.35
C HIS A 96 17.43 -7.10 8.14
N CYS A 97 16.43 -7.71 8.78
CA CYS A 97 16.69 -8.83 9.67
C CYS A 97 16.65 -10.20 8.98
N TRP A 98 16.10 -10.33 7.76
CA TRP A 98 15.88 -11.65 7.14
C TRP A 98 17.13 -12.52 7.03
N ARG A 99 18.30 -11.93 6.77
CA ARG A 99 19.55 -12.69 6.68
C ARG A 99 20.00 -13.26 8.01
N THR A 100 19.65 -12.62 9.12
CA THR A 100 20.04 -13.03 10.48
C THR A 100 19.06 -14.01 11.12
N LEU A 101 17.83 -14.10 10.59
CA LEU A 101 16.80 -15.02 11.10
C LEU A 101 17.14 -16.49 10.82
N SER A 102 16.83 -17.35 11.80
CA SER A 102 16.92 -18.80 11.66
C SER A 102 15.93 -19.33 10.61
N ILE A 103 16.22 -20.51 10.05
CA ILE A 103 15.34 -21.17 9.07
C ILE A 103 13.95 -21.40 9.65
N TRP A 104 13.87 -21.88 10.89
CA TRP A 104 12.60 -22.06 11.60
C TRP A 104 11.80 -20.76 11.69
N ARG A 105 12.48 -19.65 11.98
CA ARG A 105 11.82 -18.36 12.10
C ARG A 105 11.28 -17.85 10.78
N LYS A 106 12.03 -18.05 9.69
CA LYS A 106 11.57 -17.74 8.33
C LYS A 106 10.33 -18.52 7.97
N LEU A 107 10.29 -19.82 8.29
CA LEU A 107 9.10 -20.66 8.07
C LEU A 107 7.89 -20.15 8.86
N CYS A 108 8.06 -19.82 10.16
CA CYS A 108 6.98 -19.23 10.95
C CYS A 108 6.44 -17.94 10.32
N ILE A 109 7.32 -17.03 9.89
CA ILE A 109 6.93 -15.77 9.24
C ILE A 109 6.18 -16.05 7.94
N MET A 110 6.67 -16.97 7.10
CA MET A 110 5.98 -17.35 5.86
C MET A 110 4.58 -17.90 6.12
N CYS A 111 4.41 -18.76 7.14
CA CYS A 111 3.10 -19.26 7.54
C CYS A 111 2.19 -18.13 8.06
N THR A 112 2.71 -17.20 8.85
CA THR A 112 1.96 -16.03 9.32
C THR A 112 1.51 -15.15 8.16
N LEU A 113 2.41 -14.83 7.22
CA LEU A 113 2.10 -14.02 6.05
C LEU A 113 1.08 -14.70 5.14
N TRP A 114 1.18 -16.02 4.96
CA TRP A 114 0.19 -16.79 4.24
C TRP A 114 -1.21 -16.64 4.86
N TRP A 115 -1.31 -16.70 6.18
CA TRP A 115 -2.57 -16.46 6.88
C TRP A 115 -3.07 -15.02 6.75
N TYR A 116 -2.17 -14.04 6.79
CA TYR A 116 -2.54 -12.64 6.59
C TYR A 116 -3.07 -12.40 5.18
N ILE A 117 -2.40 -12.93 4.15
CA ILE A 117 -2.86 -12.82 2.75
C ILE A 117 -4.25 -13.44 2.60
N HIS A 118 -4.51 -14.59 3.23
CA HIS A 118 -5.84 -15.19 3.20
C HIS A 118 -6.89 -14.29 3.85
N GLN A 119 -6.60 -13.69 5.00
CA GLN A 119 -7.52 -12.74 5.66
C GLN A 119 -7.78 -11.51 4.80
N VAL A 120 -6.72 -10.91 4.24
CA VAL A 120 -6.78 -9.75 3.33
C VAL A 120 -7.68 -10.06 2.13
N LYS A 121 -7.46 -11.18 1.44
CA LYS A 121 -8.27 -11.57 0.27
C LYS A 121 -9.73 -11.92 0.61
N SER A 122 -9.98 -12.29 1.87
CA SER A 122 -11.32 -12.66 2.36
C SER A 122 -12.10 -11.44 2.89
N LEU A 123 -11.49 -10.25 2.93
CA LEU A 123 -12.19 -9.06 3.36
C LEU A 123 -13.34 -8.73 2.39
N PRO A 124 -14.52 -8.35 2.90
CA PRO A 124 -15.58 -7.89 2.04
C PRO A 124 -15.14 -6.63 1.31
N LEU A 125 -15.54 -6.50 0.04
CA LEU A 125 -15.35 -5.26 -0.70
C LEU A 125 -16.60 -4.40 -0.55
N PRO A 126 -16.48 -3.10 -0.22
CA PRO A 126 -17.63 -2.20 -0.18
C PRO A 126 -18.38 -2.16 -1.52
N ASN A 127 -17.62 -2.18 -2.63
CA ASN A 127 -18.14 -2.21 -3.98
C ASN A 127 -17.43 -3.31 -4.79
N PRO A 128 -17.91 -4.57 -4.76
CA PRO A 128 -17.20 -5.72 -5.37
C PRO A 128 -16.98 -5.63 -6.88
N GLY A 129 -17.72 -4.75 -7.57
CA GLY A 129 -17.58 -4.51 -9.00
C GLY A 129 -16.61 -3.40 -9.37
N ILE A 130 -16.22 -2.52 -8.44
CA ILE A 130 -15.43 -1.32 -8.71
C ILE A 130 -13.98 -1.56 -8.32
N PRO A 131 -13.03 -1.51 -9.27
CA PRO A 131 -11.62 -1.68 -8.96
C PRO A 131 -10.98 -0.39 -8.45
N GLY A 132 -9.89 -0.55 -7.70
CA GLY A 132 -9.09 0.54 -7.16
C GLY A 132 -9.22 0.74 -5.65
N PRO A 133 -8.57 1.78 -5.12
CA PRO A 133 -8.72 2.18 -3.73
C PRO A 133 -10.16 2.60 -3.45
N PHE A 134 -10.57 2.50 -2.20
CA PHE A 134 -11.89 2.90 -1.76
C PHE A 134 -11.82 3.59 -0.41
N ASP A 135 -12.81 4.45 -0.16
CA ASP A 135 -13.00 5.14 1.11
C ASP A 135 -14.47 5.05 1.56
N GLY A 136 -14.82 5.81 2.59
CA GLY A 136 -16.19 5.85 3.12
C GLY A 136 -17.21 6.53 2.19
N THR A 137 -16.79 7.15 1.08
CA THR A 137 -17.69 7.82 0.13
C THR A 137 -18.33 6.85 -0.86
N GLY A 138 -17.72 5.68 -1.06
CA GLY A 138 -18.15 4.70 -2.05
C GLY A 138 -17.87 5.10 -3.51
N LEU A 139 -17.17 6.22 -3.74
CA LEU A 139 -16.74 6.64 -5.06
C LEU A 139 -15.51 5.85 -5.53
N SER A 140 -15.37 5.71 -6.85
CA SER A 140 -14.16 5.15 -7.44
C SER A 140 -13.02 6.16 -7.37
N LEU A 141 -11.86 5.73 -6.88
CA LEU A 141 -10.66 6.54 -6.76
C LEU A 141 -9.64 6.18 -7.85
N LEU A 142 -8.66 7.06 -8.06
CA LEU A 142 -7.56 6.78 -8.97
C LEU A 142 -6.76 5.58 -8.47
N CYS A 143 -6.61 4.56 -9.32
CA CYS A 143 -5.71 3.45 -9.06
C CYS A 143 -4.27 3.96 -9.07
N ARG A 144 -3.51 3.60 -8.02
CA ARG A 144 -2.09 3.95 -7.87
C ARG A 144 -1.33 2.72 -7.38
N GLY A 145 -0.04 2.69 -7.66
CA GLY A 145 0.85 1.58 -7.37
C GLY A 145 1.85 1.37 -8.49
N THR A 146 2.75 0.41 -8.30
CA THR A 146 3.85 0.12 -9.24
C THR A 146 3.36 -0.31 -10.63
N GLN A 147 2.14 -0.86 -10.72
CA GLN A 147 1.50 -1.23 -11.98
C GLN A 147 0.77 -0.08 -12.69
N PHE A 148 0.68 1.10 -12.07
CA PHE A 148 0.00 2.27 -12.61
C PHE A 148 0.99 3.43 -12.84
N PRO A 149 0.69 4.37 -13.77
CA PRO A 149 1.46 5.59 -13.91
C PRO A 149 1.46 6.41 -12.61
N GLN A 150 2.46 7.28 -12.41
CA GLN A 150 2.53 8.16 -11.23
C GLN A 150 1.31 9.08 -11.08
N VAL A 151 0.70 9.49 -12.19
CA VAL A 151 -0.53 10.30 -12.21
C VAL A 151 -1.78 9.49 -11.82
N GLY A 152 -1.65 8.17 -11.66
CA GLY A 152 -2.73 7.22 -11.42
C GLY A 152 -3.43 6.78 -12.71
N ALA A 153 -4.39 5.87 -12.56
CA ALA A 153 -5.27 5.38 -13.63
C ALA A 153 -6.73 5.38 -13.16
N GLY A 154 -7.66 5.67 -14.07
CA GLY A 154 -9.08 5.75 -13.74
C GLY A 154 -9.54 7.18 -13.39
N PRO A 155 -10.54 7.36 -12.50
CA PRO A 155 -11.24 6.32 -11.74
C PRO A 155 -11.96 5.31 -12.63
N LEU A 156 -11.87 4.03 -12.29
CA LEU A 156 -12.39 2.92 -13.08
C LEU A 156 -13.76 2.50 -12.53
N LYS A 157 -14.74 2.30 -13.40
CA LYS A 157 -16.12 2.03 -12.98
C LYS A 157 -16.40 0.56 -12.74
N ASN A 158 -15.66 -0.32 -13.41
CA ASN A 158 -15.87 -1.75 -13.31
C ASN A 158 -14.60 -2.54 -13.70
N HIS A 159 -14.61 -3.84 -13.39
CA HIS A 159 -13.53 -4.76 -13.77
C HIS A 159 -13.21 -4.73 -15.28
N GLN A 160 -14.21 -4.57 -16.16
CA GLN A 160 -13.99 -4.54 -17.60
C GLN A 160 -13.15 -3.34 -18.04
N GLU A 161 -13.37 -2.16 -17.44
CA GLU A 161 -12.54 -0.97 -17.69
C GLU A 161 -11.09 -1.19 -17.25
N LEU A 162 -10.87 -1.90 -16.14
CA LEU A 162 -9.52 -2.27 -15.69
C LEU A 162 -8.82 -3.19 -16.71
N VAL A 163 -9.52 -4.21 -17.20
CA VAL A 163 -9.00 -5.14 -18.22
C VAL A 163 -8.63 -4.38 -19.50
N VAL A 164 -9.53 -3.53 -20.00
CA VAL A 164 -9.29 -2.72 -21.20
C VAL A 164 -8.10 -1.77 -21.01
N TRP A 165 -7.97 -1.17 -19.82
CA TRP A 165 -6.85 -0.30 -19.50
C TRP A 165 -5.52 -1.07 -19.54
N PHE A 166 -5.43 -2.24 -18.91
CA PHE A 166 -4.21 -3.07 -18.94
C PHE A 166 -3.86 -3.53 -20.35
N ASP A 167 -4.85 -4.00 -21.13
CA ASP A 167 -4.65 -4.39 -22.54
C ASP A 167 -4.10 -3.22 -23.37
N TYR A 168 -4.60 -2.00 -23.14
CA TYR A 168 -4.10 -0.80 -23.82
C TYR A 168 -2.67 -0.44 -23.42
N GLN A 169 -2.31 -0.51 -22.13
CA GLN A 169 -0.94 -0.28 -21.68
C GLN A 169 0.03 -1.30 -22.28
N LEU A 170 -0.38 -2.57 -22.30
CA LEU A 170 0.42 -3.64 -22.86
C LEU A 170 0.67 -3.41 -24.36
N TYR A 171 -0.38 -3.10 -25.11
CA TYR A 171 -0.27 -2.75 -26.53
C TYR A 171 0.66 -1.55 -26.75
N SER A 172 0.49 -0.48 -25.96
CA SER A 172 1.32 0.72 -26.04
C SER A 172 2.80 0.42 -25.77
N HIS A 173 3.09 -0.47 -24.83
CA HIS A 173 4.45 -0.92 -24.53
C HIS A 173 5.04 -1.76 -25.69
N GLN A 174 4.25 -2.66 -26.29
CA GLN A 174 4.66 -3.44 -27.46
C GLN A 174 5.01 -2.52 -28.65
N VAL A 175 4.19 -1.51 -28.93
CA VAL A 175 4.46 -0.53 -29.99
C VAL A 175 5.78 0.21 -29.73
N ARG A 176 6.07 0.56 -28.46
CA ARG A 176 7.29 1.26 -28.07
C ARG A 176 8.53 0.38 -28.24
N LEU A 177 8.48 -0.87 -27.78
CA LEU A 177 9.58 -1.84 -27.94
C LEU A 177 9.86 -2.14 -29.41
N HIS A 178 8.81 -2.31 -30.22
CA HIS A 178 8.95 -2.55 -31.64
C HIS A 178 9.57 -1.34 -32.37
N ARG A 179 9.08 -0.13 -32.10
CA ARG A 179 9.61 1.10 -32.72
C ARG A 179 11.03 1.43 -32.27
N GLY A 180 11.34 1.21 -31.00
CA GLY A 180 12.65 1.52 -30.45
C GLY A 180 13.70 0.49 -30.86
N TRP A 181 13.40 -0.80 -30.65
CA TRP A 181 14.42 -1.86 -30.62
C TRP A 181 14.10 -3.00 -31.62
N GLY A 182 13.05 -2.88 -32.44
CA GLY A 182 12.65 -3.93 -33.38
C GLY A 182 12.10 -5.20 -32.73
N ILE A 183 11.83 -5.17 -31.42
CA ILE A 183 11.39 -6.35 -30.66
C ILE A 183 9.87 -6.51 -30.81
N LEU A 184 9.45 -7.63 -31.39
CA LEU A 184 8.05 -8.03 -31.44
C LEU A 184 7.70 -8.96 -30.26
N TRP A 185 7.47 -8.36 -29.10
CA TRP A 185 7.11 -9.11 -27.89
C TRP A 185 5.62 -9.49 -27.89
N LYS A 186 5.30 -10.77 -28.09
CA LYS A 186 3.94 -11.28 -27.89
C LYS A 186 3.67 -11.41 -26.40
N SER A 187 2.75 -10.60 -25.90
CA SER A 187 2.22 -10.75 -24.55
C SER A 187 0.76 -11.17 -24.64
N PRO A 188 0.32 -12.17 -23.85
CA PRO A 188 -1.09 -12.51 -23.77
C PRO A 188 -1.89 -11.30 -23.28
N LYS A 189 -3.14 -11.19 -23.72
CA LYS A 189 -4.09 -10.22 -23.18
C LYS A 189 -4.30 -10.46 -21.68
N PHE A 190 -4.70 -9.41 -20.97
CA PHE A 190 -5.05 -9.53 -19.57
C PHE A 190 -6.16 -10.59 -19.40
N PRO A 191 -6.03 -11.52 -18.43
CA PRO A 191 -7.02 -12.57 -18.25
C PRO A 191 -8.42 -11.97 -18.04
N GLN A 192 -9.36 -12.33 -18.91
CA GLN A 192 -10.76 -12.02 -18.67
C GLN A 192 -11.26 -12.98 -17.60
N LEU A 193 -11.62 -12.48 -16.42
CA LEU A 193 -12.18 -13.27 -15.31
C LEU A 193 -13.65 -13.67 -15.56
N ALA A 194 -13.98 -14.00 -16.81
CA ALA A 194 -15.33 -14.36 -17.21
C ALA A 194 -15.77 -15.64 -16.47
N GLY A 195 -16.80 -15.52 -15.63
CA GLY A 195 -17.46 -16.65 -14.97
C GLY A 195 -16.95 -17.02 -13.57
N THR A 196 -15.98 -16.31 -13.00
CA THR A 196 -15.48 -16.59 -11.64
C THR A 196 -16.03 -15.58 -10.62
N GLY A 197 -17.15 -15.87 -9.97
CA GLY A 197 -17.63 -15.14 -8.77
C GLY A 197 -17.43 -13.60 -8.77
N ASN A 198 -16.93 -13.04 -7.66
CA ASN A 198 -16.45 -11.67 -7.60
C ASN A 198 -15.07 -11.57 -8.28
N PRO A 199 -14.89 -10.75 -9.34
CA PRO A 199 -13.64 -10.67 -10.09
C PRO A 199 -12.53 -9.89 -9.36
N LEU A 200 -12.87 -9.29 -8.22
CA LEU A 200 -11.97 -8.47 -7.41
C LEU A 200 -11.92 -9.03 -5.99
N VAL A 201 -10.75 -8.93 -5.39
CA VAL A 201 -10.52 -9.16 -3.96
C VAL A 201 -9.82 -7.94 -3.38
N PHE A 202 -9.87 -7.81 -2.07
CA PHE A 202 -9.07 -6.80 -1.39
C PHE A 202 -7.58 -7.21 -1.46
N CYS A 203 -6.72 -6.30 -1.89
CA CYS A 203 -5.27 -6.50 -2.01
C CYS A 203 -4.51 -5.39 -1.29
N HIS A 204 -3.34 -5.73 -0.72
CA HIS A 204 -2.39 -4.74 -0.19
C HIS A 204 -1.67 -3.99 -1.30
N ASN A 205 -1.34 -4.68 -2.41
CA ASN A 205 -0.75 -4.11 -3.62
C ASN A 205 0.68 -3.55 -3.49
N ASP A 206 1.30 -3.71 -2.32
CA ASP A 206 2.70 -3.35 -2.07
C ASP A 206 3.32 -4.19 -0.95
N LEU A 207 2.96 -5.46 -0.87
CA LEU A 207 3.53 -6.34 0.15
C LEU A 207 4.93 -6.78 -0.27
N ASN A 208 5.91 -6.20 0.41
CA ASN A 208 7.32 -6.50 0.22
C ASN A 208 8.03 -6.48 1.59
N MET A 209 9.28 -6.94 1.65
CA MET A 209 10.00 -7.09 2.92
C MET A 209 10.28 -5.77 3.66
N ARG A 210 10.13 -4.62 3.01
CA ARG A 210 10.22 -3.30 3.66
C ARG A 210 8.94 -2.95 4.41
N ASN A 211 7.81 -3.39 3.87
CA ASN A 211 6.48 -3.17 4.42
C ASN A 211 6.05 -4.27 5.40
N ILE A 212 6.98 -5.14 5.80
CA ILE A 212 6.77 -6.14 6.84
C ILE A 212 7.76 -5.88 7.96
N MET A 213 7.24 -5.68 9.17
CA MET A 213 8.05 -5.43 10.36
C MET A 213 7.95 -6.58 11.35
N LEU A 214 9.09 -6.92 11.95
CA LEU A 214 9.17 -7.82 13.08
C LEU A 214 9.42 -7.00 14.34
N ASP A 215 8.46 -7.02 15.26
CA ASP A 215 8.61 -6.29 16.52
C ASP A 215 9.52 -7.02 17.51
N ASP A 216 9.86 -6.34 18.62
CA ASP A 216 10.71 -6.86 19.68
C ASP A 216 10.15 -8.12 20.35
N ASN A 217 8.83 -8.34 20.25
CA ASN A 217 8.12 -9.50 20.75
C ASN A 217 7.90 -10.59 19.68
N ASN A 218 8.62 -10.50 18.55
CA ASN A 218 8.52 -11.47 17.47
C ASN A 218 7.12 -11.53 16.82
N ARG A 219 6.36 -10.44 16.83
CA ARG A 219 5.11 -10.32 16.07
C ARG A 219 5.40 -9.74 14.68
N VAL A 220 4.67 -10.23 13.68
CA VAL A 220 4.75 -9.75 12.29
C VAL A 220 3.69 -8.68 12.08
N TRP A 221 4.11 -7.50 11.64
CA TRP A 221 3.26 -6.35 11.34
C TRP A 221 3.29 -6.04 9.84
N LEU A 222 2.14 -5.70 9.28
CA LEU A 222 2.04 -5.17 7.92
C LEU A 222 1.94 -3.65 7.94
N LEU A 223 2.74 -3.00 7.10
CA LEU A 223 2.87 -1.55 7.00
C LEU A 223 2.48 -1.07 5.60
N ASP A 224 2.25 0.23 5.48
CA ASP A 224 2.10 0.94 4.20
C ASP A 224 0.96 0.44 3.29
N TRP A 225 -0.26 0.88 3.61
CA TRP A 225 -1.47 0.47 2.89
C TRP A 225 -1.84 1.43 1.75
N GLU A 226 -0.90 2.26 1.29
CA GLU A 226 -1.19 3.37 0.35
C GLU A 226 -1.70 2.92 -1.02
N TYR A 227 -1.34 1.73 -1.46
CA TYR A 227 -1.77 1.15 -2.75
C TYR A 227 -2.87 0.11 -2.62
N SER A 228 -3.37 -0.12 -1.41
CA SER A 228 -4.39 -1.12 -1.15
C SER A 228 -5.75 -0.77 -1.79
N GLY A 229 -6.53 -1.79 -2.11
CA GLY A 229 -7.82 -1.63 -2.80
C GLY A 229 -8.37 -2.91 -3.39
N ALA A 230 -9.43 -2.77 -4.19
CA ALA A 230 -10.09 -3.86 -4.89
C ALA A 230 -9.40 -4.15 -6.23
N TYR A 231 -8.75 -5.30 -6.36
CA TYR A 231 -8.02 -5.68 -7.57
C TYR A 231 -8.20 -7.17 -7.91
N PRO A 232 -7.85 -7.60 -9.14
CA PRO A 232 -7.86 -9.02 -9.50
C PRO A 232 -7.01 -9.86 -8.52
N PRO A 233 -7.39 -11.11 -8.18
CA PRO A 233 -6.70 -11.93 -7.16
C PRO A 233 -5.23 -12.24 -7.41
N GLY A 234 -4.79 -12.15 -8.67
CA GLY A 234 -3.40 -12.30 -9.10
C GLY A 234 -2.57 -11.02 -8.98
N SER A 235 -3.18 -9.90 -8.60
CA SER A 235 -2.46 -8.68 -8.26
C SER A 235 -1.64 -8.90 -6.99
N ILE A 236 -0.44 -8.31 -6.94
CA ILE A 236 0.52 -8.50 -5.85
C ILE A 236 -0.21 -8.22 -4.53
N THR A 237 -0.30 -9.23 -3.67
CA THR A 237 -0.91 -9.11 -2.34
C THR A 237 0.18 -9.14 -1.32
#